data_AF-Q3ATU5-F1
#
_entry.id   AF-Q3ATU5-F1
#
_cell.length_a   1.000
_cell.length_b   1.000
_cell.length_c   1.000
_cell.angle_alpha   90.00
_cell.angle_beta   90.00
_cell.angle_gamma   90.00
#
_symmetry.space_group_name_H-M   'P 1'
#
loop_
_entity.id
_entity.type
_entity.pdbx_description
1 polymer ?
#
loop_
_entity_poly.entity_id
_entity_poly.type
_entity_poly.pdbx_seq_one_letter_code
_entity_poly.pdbx_strand_id
1 'polypeptide(L)' 'MNALVEDIKKLPVVERIELVEEIWNSIPQCSLELSAEECTELHRRYAAHQAHPSTAITWEEVRSKMLSTSQR' A
#
# COMPACT_ATOMS: atom_id res chain seq x y z
N MET A 1 -1.90 1.72 -22.92
CA MET A 1 -1.76 1.08 -21.60
C MET A 1 -3.00 0.30 -21.16
N ASN A 2 -4.23 0.83 -21.33
CA ASN A 2 -5.44 0.18 -20.80
C ASN A 2 -5.77 -1.22 -21.36
N ALA A 3 -5.50 -1.49 -22.65
CA ALA A 3 -5.85 -2.78 -23.25
C ALA A 3 -5.16 -3.98 -22.55
N LEU A 4 -3.88 -3.86 -22.21
CA LEU A 4 -3.12 -4.90 -21.50
C LEU A 4 -3.69 -5.15 -20.09
N VAL A 5 -4.07 -4.10 -19.38
CA VAL A 5 -4.68 -4.22 -18.05
C VAL A 5 -6.05 -4.90 -18.13
N GLU A 6 -6.85 -4.59 -19.15
CA GLU A 6 -8.13 -5.26 -19.39
C GLU A 6 -7.95 -6.75 -19.76
N ASP A 7 -6.87 -7.11 -20.44
CA ASP A 7 -6.55 -8.51 -20.72
C ASP A 7 -6.09 -9.26 -19.46
N ILE A 8 -5.26 -8.65 -18.62
CA ILE A 8 -4.87 -9.20 -17.31
C ILE A 8 -6.10 -9.42 -16.42
N LYS A 9 -7.08 -8.50 -16.43
CA LYS A 9 -8.31 -8.65 -15.64
C LYS A 9 -9.14 -9.88 -15.99
N LYS A 10 -9.01 -10.41 -17.23
CA LYS A 10 -9.69 -11.63 -17.69
C LYS A 10 -9.09 -12.91 -17.12
N LEU A 11 -7.86 -12.86 -16.59
CA LEU A 11 -7.23 -14.01 -15.95
C LEU A 11 -7.93 -14.37 -14.63
N PRO A 12 -7.87 -15.63 -14.20
CA PRO A 12 -8.26 -16.04 -12.85
C PRO A 12 -7.60 -15.18 -11.77
N VAL A 13 -8.28 -15.00 -10.63
CA VAL A 13 -7.79 -14.13 -9.54
C VAL A 13 -6.37 -14.50 -9.11
N VAL A 14 -6.08 -15.81 -9.02
CA VAL A 14 -4.77 -16.31 -8.58
C VAL A 14 -3.66 -15.92 -9.55
N GLU A 15 -3.86 -16.11 -10.86
CA GLU A 15 -2.88 -15.74 -11.89
C GLU A 15 -2.62 -14.23 -11.93
N ARG A 16 -3.66 -13.42 -11.65
CA ARG A 16 -3.48 -11.96 -11.53
C ARG A 16 -2.60 -11.58 -10.35
N ILE A 17 -2.75 -12.27 -9.21
CA ILE A 17 -1.94 -12.03 -8.03
C ILE A 17 -0.48 -12.41 -8.31
N GLU A 18 -0.26 -13.59 -8.89
CA GLU A 18 1.08 -14.08 -9.26
C GLU A 18 1.78 -13.13 -10.25
N LEU A 19 1.06 -12.68 -11.28
CA LEU A 19 1.63 -11.74 -12.26
C LEU A 19 1.95 -10.37 -11.64
N VAL A 20 1.08 -9.86 -10.76
CA VAL A 20 1.36 -8.60 -10.04
C VAL A 20 2.60 -8.74 -9.16
N GLU A 21 2.76 -9.88 -8.49
CA GLU A 21 3.94 -10.18 -7.67
C GLU A 21 5.21 -10.31 -8.53
N GLU A 22 5.15 -11.00 -9.67
CA GLU A 22 6.28 -11.11 -10.60
C GLU A 22 6.72 -9.76 -11.14
N ILE A 23 5.75 -8.92 -11.58
CA ILE A 23 6.03 -7.56 -12.03
C ILE A 23 6.65 -6.75 -10.89
N TRP A 24 6.09 -6.83 -9.69
CA TRP A 24 6.63 -6.14 -8.51
C TRP A 24 8.07 -6.54 -8.21
N ASN A 25 8.37 -7.84 -8.25
CA ASN A 25 9.71 -8.39 -8.03
C ASN A 25 10.70 -8.04 -9.15
N SER A 26 10.21 -7.74 -10.35
CA SER A 26 11.05 -7.30 -11.48
C SER A 26 11.50 -5.85 -11.38
N ILE A 27 10.83 -5.03 -10.54
CA ILE A 27 11.21 -3.63 -10.35
C ILE A 27 12.55 -3.61 -9.60
N PRO A 28 13.61 -3.02 -10.18
CA PRO A 28 14.88 -2.90 -9.48
C PRO A 28 14.69 -2.09 -8.21
N GLN A 29 15.44 -2.41 -7.15
CA GLN A 29 15.44 -1.60 -5.94
C GLN A 29 15.75 -0.15 -6.30
N CYS A 30 14.72 0.68 -6.25
CA CYS A 30 14.84 2.13 -6.25
C CYS A 30 15.04 2.55 -4.80
N SER A 31 16.13 3.25 -4.50
CA SER A 31 16.25 3.90 -3.19
C SER A 31 15.24 5.03 -3.16
N LEU A 32 14.10 4.78 -2.53
CA LEU A 32 13.28 5.85 -1.98
C LEU A 32 14.07 6.38 -0.78
N GLU A 33 14.94 7.36 -1.04
CA GLU A 33 15.69 8.03 0.01
C GLU A 33 14.69 8.78 0.88
N LEU A 34 14.49 8.27 2.10
CA LEU A 34 13.73 8.98 3.11
C LEU A 34 14.59 10.10 3.66
N SER A 35 13.99 11.28 3.82
CA SER A 35 14.61 12.37 4.56
C SER A 35 14.84 11.95 6.02
N ALA A 36 15.75 12.65 6.72
CA ALA A 36 15.99 12.40 8.13
C ALA A 36 14.71 12.61 8.97
N GLU A 37 13.91 13.61 8.59
CA GLU A 37 12.63 13.93 9.21
C GLU A 37 11.59 12.82 8.97
N GLU A 38 11.51 12.29 7.76
CA GLU A 38 10.62 11.17 7.43
C GLU A 38 10.99 9.90 8.22
N CYS A 39 12.27 9.55 8.26
CA CYS A 39 12.78 8.45 9.09
C CYS A 39 12.44 8.65 10.57
N THR A 40 12.61 9.87 11.08
CA THR A 40 12.30 10.20 12.48
C THR A 40 10.81 10.05 12.77
N GLU A 41 9.95 10.51 11.87
CA GLU A 41 8.50 10.40 12.04
C GLU A 41 8.02 8.94 11.97
N LEU A 42 8.58 8.12 11.08
CA LEU A 42 8.27 6.69 11.02
C LEU A 42 8.64 5.97 12.32
N HIS A 43 9.84 6.22 12.85
CA HIS A 43 10.25 5.65 14.14
C HIS A 43 9.34 6.12 15.28
N ARG A 44 8.98 7.40 15.31
CA ARG A 44 8.07 7.95 16.33
C ARG A 44 6.70 7.29 16.29
N ARG A 45 6.11 7.12 15.09
CA ARG A 45 4.82 6.45 14.90
C ARG A 45 4.88 4.98 15.28
N TYR A 46 5.96 4.30 14.92
CA TYR A 46 6.17 2.90 15.24
C TYR A 46 6.28 2.67 16.75
N ALA A 47 7.06 3.49 17.46
CA ALA A 47 7.17 3.43 18.92
C ALA A 47 5.83 3.73 19.61
N ALA A 48 5.08 4.74 19.14
CA ALA A 48 3.77 5.05 19.67
C ALA A 48 2.77 3.90 19.48
N HIS A 49 2.79 3.23 18.32
CA HIS A 49 1.95 2.07 18.06
C HIS A 49 2.32 0.88 18.95
N GLN A 50 3.62 0.61 19.15
CA GLN A 50 4.06 -0.45 20.06
C GLN A 50 3.63 -0.21 21.51
N ALA A 51 3.69 1.03 21.98
CA ALA A 51 3.24 1.40 23.33
C ALA A 51 1.71 1.34 23.48
N HIS A 52 0.97 1.73 22.43
CA HIS A 52 -0.49 1.86 22.45
C HIS A 52 -1.12 1.28 21.18
N PRO A 53 -1.13 -0.05 20.99
CA PRO A 53 -1.57 -0.68 19.75
C PRO A 53 -3.06 -0.42 19.44
N SER A 54 -3.88 -0.22 20.46
CA SER A 54 -5.31 0.12 20.33
C SER A 54 -5.59 1.49 19.71
N THR A 55 -4.56 2.32 19.49
CA THR A 55 -4.69 3.60 18.79
C THR A 55 -4.68 3.44 17.27
N ALA A 56 -4.30 2.27 16.76
CA ALA A 56 -4.43 1.96 15.34
C ALA A 56 -5.90 1.75 14.96
N ILE A 57 -6.22 2.10 13.73
CA ILE A 57 -7.51 1.81 13.10
C ILE A 57 -7.36 0.63 12.15
N THR A 58 -8.43 -0.13 12.00
CA THR A 58 -8.51 -1.24 11.06
C THR A 58 -8.43 -0.75 9.62
N TRP A 59 -8.03 -1.65 8.71
CA TRP A 59 -8.03 -1.34 7.28
C TRP A 59 -9.42 -1.00 6.73
N GLU A 60 -10.47 -1.56 7.32
CA GLU A 60 -11.85 -1.22 6.98
C GLU A 60 -12.20 0.22 7.34
N GLU A 61 -11.77 0.69 8.52
CA GLU A 61 -11.93 2.08 8.94
C GLU A 61 -11.09 3.04 8.08
N VAL A 62 -9.86 2.66 7.69
CA VAL A 62 -9.04 3.44 6.74
C VAL A 62 -9.77 3.61 5.40
N ARG A 63 -10.25 2.50 4.81
CA ARG A 63 -10.98 2.54 3.53
C ARG A 63 -12.24 3.39 3.62
N SER A 64 -12.99 3.25 4.72
CA SER A 64 -14.21 4.03 4.96
C SER A 64 -13.92 5.54 4.98
N LYS A 65 -12.84 5.96 5.65
CA LYS A 65 -12.41 7.37 5.68
C LYS A 65 -11.97 7.87 4.30
N MET A 66 -11.18 7.10 3.55
CA MET A 66 -10.71 7.50 2.22
C MET A 66 -11.85 7.60 1.19
N LEU A 67 -12.75 6.62 1.16
CA LEU A 67 -13.88 6.59 0.22
C LEU A 67 -14.93 7.65 0.54
N SER A 68 -15.14 7.99 1.82
CA SER A 68 -16.02 9.11 2.22
C SER A 68 -15.48 10.49 1.81
N THR A 69 -14.17 10.61 1.60
CA THR A 69 -13.52 11.86 1.19
C THR A 69 -13.59 12.06 -0.33
N SER A 70 -13.76 10.97 -1.09
CA SER A 70 -13.85 11.00 -2.56
C SER A 70 -15.24 11.36 -3.11
N GLN A 71 -16.20 11.70 -2.24
CA GLN A 71 -17.58 12.11 -2.58
C GLN A 71 -17.87 13.61 -2.30
N ARG A 72 -16.83 14.44 -2.09
CA ARG A 72 -16.96 15.90 -1.98
C ARG A 72 -16.30 16.63 -3.13
#